data_AF-A0A6M7XQD7-F1
#
_entry.id   AF-A0A6M7XQD7-F1
#
_cell.length_a   1.000
_cell.length_b   1.000
_cell.length_c   1.000
_cell.angle_alpha   90.00
_cell.angle_beta   90.00
_cell.angle_gamma   90.00
#
_symmetry.space_group_name_H-M   'P 1'
#
loop_
_entity.id
_entity.type
_entity.pdbx_description
1 polymer ?
#
loop_
_entity_poly.entity_id
_entity_poly.type
_entity_poly.pdbx_seq_one_letter_code
_entity_poly.pdbx_strand_id
1 'polypeptide(L)'
;MSRCLKNTLPSWIVIKPNAADVWRYPYLWYRQHGGGETEGRKTRPVAFVAVLPGKAGGTNLFILAITSTPPGRDRVAVGVPEIESRRAGLDPIPLWVIVDEYNHDILESSAYFEPAARIGAFSPSFHKKVMSAFIAVVRTGQSKAIPRAD
;
A
#
# COMPACT_ATOMS: atom_id res chain seq x y z
N MET A 1 -1.95 50.06 -6.28
CA MET A 1 -2.80 49.00 -6.86
C MET A 1 -1.94 47.80 -7.21
N SER A 2 -1.74 46.86 -6.29
CA SER A 2 -1.03 45.61 -6.62
C SER A 2 -1.65 44.48 -5.80
N ARG A 3 -2.55 43.72 -6.43
CA ARG A 3 -3.02 42.44 -5.90
C ARG A 3 -2.53 41.38 -6.86
N CYS A 4 -1.47 40.70 -6.44
CA CYS A 4 -0.89 39.55 -7.10
C CYS A 4 -1.96 38.45 -7.17
N LEU A 5 -2.59 38.27 -8.33
CA LEU A 5 -3.46 37.12 -8.61
C LEU A 5 -2.56 35.91 -8.92
N LYS A 6 -2.06 35.24 -7.87
CA LYS A 6 -1.63 33.84 -8.00
C LYS A 6 -2.85 32.97 -7.75
N ASN A 7 -3.72 32.84 -8.74
CA ASN A 7 -4.81 31.89 -8.68
C ASN A 7 -5.04 31.28 -10.05
N THR A 8 -4.43 30.11 -10.27
CA THR A 8 -5.04 28.93 -10.94
C THR A 8 -3.95 27.86 -11.10
N LEU A 9 -4.01 26.80 -10.28
CA LEU A 9 -3.34 25.55 -10.58
C LEU A 9 -4.14 24.81 -11.68
N PRO A 10 -3.50 24.27 -12.74
CA PRO A 10 -4.21 23.61 -13.85
C PRO A 10 -4.72 22.21 -13.49
N SER A 11 -5.76 21.79 -14.21
CA SER A 11 -6.68 20.67 -13.97
C SER A 11 -6.12 19.26 -14.23
N TRP A 12 -5.10 18.85 -13.48
CA TRP A 12 -4.81 17.42 -13.27
C TRP A 12 -4.98 17.14 -11.79
N ILE A 13 -6.02 16.40 -11.41
CA ILE A 13 -6.12 15.89 -10.05
C ILE A 13 -4.97 14.91 -9.90
N VAL A 14 -3.94 15.28 -9.13
CA VAL A 14 -2.98 14.31 -8.61
C VAL A 14 -3.82 13.30 -7.82
N ILE A 15 -4.08 12.12 -8.38
CA ILE A 15 -4.77 11.06 -7.65
C ILE A 15 -3.78 10.60 -6.58
N LYS A 16 -3.89 11.19 -5.39
CA LYS A 16 -3.13 10.76 -4.23
C LYS A 16 -3.86 9.58 -3.59
N PRO A 17 -3.14 8.49 -3.29
CA PRO A 17 -3.73 7.37 -2.58
C PRO A 17 -4.12 7.81 -1.17
N ASN A 18 -5.15 7.18 -0.62
CA ASN A 18 -5.53 7.32 0.78
C ASN A 18 -5.21 6.05 1.55
N ALA A 19 -5.09 6.18 2.87
CA ALA A 19 -5.11 5.00 3.74
C ALA A 19 -6.39 4.19 3.49
N ALA A 20 -6.28 2.86 3.55
CA ALA A 20 -7.32 1.89 3.22
C ALA A 20 -7.60 1.69 1.72
N ASP A 21 -7.06 2.52 0.82
CA ASP A 21 -7.22 2.26 -0.61
C ASP A 21 -6.53 0.95 -1.01
N VAL A 22 -7.13 0.29 -2.00
CA VAL A 22 -6.66 -0.95 -2.62
C VAL A 22 -6.30 -0.68 -4.07
N TRP A 23 -5.06 -1.00 -4.45
CA TRP A 23 -4.45 -0.64 -5.72
C TRP A 23 -3.77 -1.83 -6.38
N ARG A 24 -3.52 -1.73 -7.69
CA ARG A 24 -2.57 -2.59 -8.38
C ARG A 24 -1.17 -1.99 -8.23
N TYR A 25 -0.20 -2.80 -7.81
CA TYR A 25 1.19 -2.36 -7.63
C TYR A 25 2.16 -3.53 -7.88
N PRO A 26 3.34 -3.32 -8.50
CA PRO A 26 4.37 -4.34 -8.68
C PRO A 26 5.11 -4.61 -7.35
N TYR A 27 4.42 -5.30 -6.44
CA TYR A 27 4.91 -5.57 -5.08
C TYR A 27 6.17 -6.47 -5.11
N LEU A 28 7.18 -6.07 -4.35
CA LEU A 28 8.47 -6.77 -4.26
C LEU A 28 8.56 -7.51 -2.92
N TRP A 29 8.56 -8.83 -2.97
CA TRP A 29 8.62 -9.65 -1.76
C TRP A 29 10.01 -9.57 -1.12
N TYR A 30 10.10 -9.66 0.22
CA TYR A 30 11.40 -9.59 0.91
C TYR A 30 12.43 -10.59 0.37
N ARG A 31 11.99 -11.82 0.06
CA ARG A 31 12.85 -12.87 -0.51
C ARG A 31 13.39 -12.54 -1.91
N GLN A 32 12.64 -11.77 -2.70
CA GLN A 32 13.04 -11.35 -4.04
C GLN A 32 14.07 -10.22 -3.93
N HIS A 33 13.80 -9.25 -3.06
CA HIS A 33 14.74 -8.18 -2.72
C HIS A 33 16.07 -8.76 -2.20
N GLY A 34 16.03 -9.72 -1.28
CA GLY A 34 17.22 -10.40 -0.78
C GLY A 34 17.97 -11.24 -1.84
N GLY A 35 17.31 -11.56 -2.95
CA GLY A 35 17.92 -12.21 -4.12
C GLY A 35 18.44 -11.22 -5.18
N GLY A 36 18.39 -9.91 -4.92
CA GLY A 36 18.86 -8.86 -5.83
C GLY A 36 17.84 -8.39 -6.86
N GLU A 37 16.57 -8.82 -6.77
CA GLU A 37 15.52 -8.30 -7.65
C GLU A 37 15.13 -6.87 -7.25
N THR A 38 15.03 -5.99 -8.22
CA THR A 38 14.63 -4.59 -8.03
C THR A 38 13.15 -4.35 -8.32
N GLU A 39 12.49 -5.26 -9.03
CA GLU A 39 11.09 -5.12 -9.45
C GLU A 39 10.23 -6.32 -9.05
N GLY A 40 8.99 -6.02 -8.65
CA GLY A 40 8.01 -7.07 -8.39
C GLY A 40 7.65 -7.80 -9.69
N ARG A 41 7.87 -9.13 -9.72
CA ARG A 41 7.64 -9.96 -10.93
C ARG A 41 6.24 -9.87 -11.55
N LYS A 42 5.23 -9.41 -10.81
CA LYS A 42 3.83 -9.26 -11.26
C LYS A 42 3.13 -8.14 -10.49
N THR A 43 2.26 -7.41 -11.17
CA THR A 43 1.33 -6.47 -10.56
C THR A 43 0.25 -7.22 -9.76
N ARG A 44 0.06 -6.84 -8.50
CA ARG A 44 -0.86 -7.49 -7.56
C ARG A 44 -1.76 -6.48 -6.87
N PRO A 45 -2.94 -6.89 -6.36
CA PRO A 45 -3.67 -6.06 -5.42
C PRO A 45 -2.82 -5.84 -4.16
N VAL A 46 -2.77 -4.59 -3.70
CA VAL A 46 -2.10 -4.14 -2.48
C VAL A 46 -3.03 -3.21 -1.71
N ALA A 47 -2.82 -3.08 -0.41
CA ALA A 47 -3.49 -2.09 0.42
C ALA A 47 -2.50 -1.06 0.95
N PHE A 48 -2.87 0.22 0.91
CA PHE A 48 -2.13 1.27 1.60
C PHE A 48 -2.51 1.28 3.08
N VAL A 49 -1.63 0.73 3.93
CA VAL A 49 -1.85 0.73 5.38
C VAL A 49 -1.62 2.12 5.97
N ALA A 50 -0.70 2.90 5.41
CA ALA A 50 -0.52 4.29 5.78
C ALA A 50 -0.07 5.12 4.57
N VAL A 51 -0.58 6.35 4.49
CA VAL A 51 -0.15 7.39 3.55
C VAL A 51 0.18 8.61 4.39
N LEU A 52 1.46 8.96 4.50
CA LEU A 52 1.95 9.95 5.45
C LEU A 52 2.82 11.01 4.77
N PRO A 53 2.67 12.30 5.12
CA PRO A 53 3.58 13.33 4.62
C PRO A 53 5.01 13.05 5.10
N GLY A 54 5.99 13.20 4.20
CA GLY A 54 7.41 13.07 4.49
C GLY A 54 8.00 14.34 5.10
N LYS A 55 9.00 14.17 5.98
CA LYS A 55 9.67 15.30 6.67
C LYS A 55 10.44 16.21 5.72
N ALA A 56 10.98 15.67 4.63
CA ALA A 56 11.76 16.38 3.62
C ALA A 56 10.91 16.84 2.42
N GLY A 57 9.57 16.78 2.53
CA GLY A 57 8.66 16.78 1.40
C GLY A 57 8.37 15.35 0.92
N GLY A 58 7.36 15.21 0.07
CA GLY A 58 6.89 13.94 -0.46
C GLY A 58 5.83 13.24 0.40
N THR A 59 5.31 12.12 -0.09
CA THR A 59 4.24 11.33 0.50
C THR A 59 4.71 9.88 0.62
N ASN A 60 4.96 9.42 1.85
CA ASN A 60 5.35 8.05 2.16
C ASN A 60 4.16 7.10 2.04
N LEU A 61 4.35 6.04 1.28
CA LEU A 61 3.38 4.97 1.07
C LEU A 61 3.87 3.72 1.79
N PHE A 62 3.05 3.22 2.71
CA PHE A 62 3.26 1.94 3.39
C PHE A 62 2.30 0.94 2.78
N ILE A 63 2.88 -0.02 2.05
CA ILE A 63 2.14 -0.87 1.11
C ILE A 63 2.18 -2.31 1.60
N LEU A 64 1.02 -2.93 1.76
CA LEU A 64 0.87 -4.33 2.16
C LEU A 64 0.35 -5.17 1.00
N ALA A 65 0.93 -6.35 0.79
CA ALA A 65 0.48 -7.26 -0.25
C ALA A 65 -0.87 -7.91 0.10
N ILE A 66 -1.74 -8.05 -0.90
CA ILE A 66 -2.92 -8.91 -0.83
C ILE A 66 -2.64 -10.18 -1.64
N THR A 67 -2.90 -11.34 -1.05
CA THR A 67 -2.64 -12.64 -1.67
C THR A 67 -3.83 -13.58 -1.51
N SER A 68 -4.03 -14.46 -2.49
CA SER A 68 -4.94 -15.61 -2.42
C SER A 68 -4.24 -16.89 -1.96
N THR A 69 -2.93 -16.86 -1.76
CA THR A 69 -2.19 -17.98 -1.18
C THR A 69 -2.31 -17.92 0.34
N PRO A 70 -2.80 -18.98 0.99
CA PRO A 70 -2.86 -19.03 2.45
C PRO A 70 -1.48 -18.78 3.06
N PRO A 71 -1.37 -17.90 4.06
CA PRO A 71 -0.11 -17.65 4.75
C PRO A 71 0.35 -18.91 5.49
N GLY A 72 1.65 -19.19 5.45
CA GLY A 72 2.27 -20.23 6.27
C GLY A 72 2.23 -19.88 7.76
N ARG A 73 2.54 -20.86 8.63
CA ARG A 73 2.48 -20.69 10.09
C ARG A 73 3.38 -19.57 10.63
N ASP A 74 4.48 -19.29 9.94
CA ASP A 74 5.46 -18.29 10.33
C ASP A 74 5.14 -16.88 9.80
N ARG A 75 3.98 -16.72 9.14
CA ARG A 75 3.57 -15.46 8.53
C ARG A 75 2.45 -14.81 9.33
N VAL A 76 2.53 -13.50 9.51
CA VAL A 76 1.44 -12.72 10.11
C VAL A 76 0.59 -12.10 9.02
N ALA A 77 -0.72 -12.38 9.04
CA ALA A 77 -1.65 -11.87 8.06
C ALA A 77 -3.04 -11.64 8.65
N VAL A 78 -3.82 -10.78 7.99
CA VAL A 78 -5.22 -10.53 8.28
C VAL A 78 -6.06 -11.09 7.15
N GLY A 79 -6.91 -12.08 7.43
CA GLY A 79 -7.89 -12.58 6.45
C GLY A 79 -8.87 -11.48 6.07
N VAL A 80 -9.13 -11.34 4.77
CA VAL A 80 -10.08 -10.37 4.19
C VAL A 80 -11.47 -11.02 4.16
N PRO A 81 -12.44 -10.50 4.92
CA PRO A 81 -13.83 -10.98 4.84
C PRO A 81 -14.39 -10.76 3.44
N GLU A 82 -15.29 -11.63 2.98
CA GLU A 82 -15.91 -11.52 1.65
C GLU A 82 -16.58 -10.16 1.40
N ILE A 83 -17.22 -9.59 2.43
CA ILE A 83 -17.83 -8.26 2.36
C ILE A 83 -16.80 -7.15 2.09
N GLU A 84 -15.58 -7.30 2.60
CA GLU A 84 -14.47 -6.38 2.37
C GLU A 84 -13.85 -6.58 0.98
N SER A 85 -13.73 -7.83 0.51
CA SER A 85 -13.32 -8.11 -0.88
C SER A 85 -14.28 -7.44 -1.86
N ARG A 86 -15.58 -7.63 -1.66
CA ARG A 86 -16.62 -7.04 -2.52
C ARG A 86 -16.59 -5.51 -2.49
N ARG A 87 -16.42 -4.91 -1.31
CA ARG A 87 -16.30 -3.45 -1.13
C ARG A 87 -15.05 -2.87 -1.80
N ALA A 88 -13.94 -3.59 -1.72
CA ALA A 88 -12.66 -3.16 -2.30
C ALA A 88 -12.54 -3.47 -3.80
N GLY A 89 -13.54 -4.09 -4.42
CA GLY A 89 -13.50 -4.49 -5.83
C GLY A 89 -12.56 -5.68 -6.11
N LEU A 90 -12.30 -6.50 -5.11
CA LEU A 90 -11.50 -7.72 -5.21
C LEU A 90 -12.36 -8.94 -5.52
N ASP A 91 -11.73 -9.97 -6.06
CA ASP A 91 -12.41 -11.25 -6.32
C ASP A 91 -12.96 -11.87 -5.02
N PRO A 92 -14.15 -12.50 -5.06
CA PRO A 92 -14.80 -13.11 -3.90
C PRO A 92 -14.18 -14.47 -3.55
N ILE A 93 -12.85 -14.52 -3.45
CA ILE A 93 -12.07 -15.69 -3.03
C ILE A 93 -11.44 -15.43 -1.66
N PRO A 94 -10.97 -16.47 -0.95
CA PRO A 94 -10.16 -16.27 0.25
C PRO A 94 -8.93 -15.41 -0.05
N LEU A 95 -8.81 -14.29 0.66
CA LEU A 95 -7.70 -13.34 0.53
C LEU A 95 -7.12 -13.00 1.89
N TRP A 96 -5.84 -12.64 1.91
CA TRP A 96 -5.10 -12.23 3.10
C TRP A 96 -4.29 -10.98 2.82
N VAL A 97 -4.31 -10.02 3.76
CA VAL A 97 -3.36 -8.92 3.83
C VAL A 97 -2.16 -9.37 4.65
N ILE A 98 -0.99 -9.41 4.04
CA ILE A 98 0.27 -9.72 4.71
C ILE A 98 0.73 -8.50 5.52
N VAL A 99 1.03 -8.68 6.82
CA VAL A 99 1.35 -7.56 7.73
C VAL A 99 2.75 -7.63 8.34
N ASP A 100 3.51 -8.69 8.07
CA ASP A 100 4.89 -8.88 8.54
C ASP A 100 5.96 -8.44 7.53
N GLU A 101 5.56 -8.00 6.34
CA GLU A 101 6.42 -7.33 5.37
C GLU A 101 5.65 -6.23 4.63
N TYR A 102 6.36 -5.18 4.23
CA TYR A 102 5.77 -4.05 3.54
C TYR A 102 6.76 -3.39 2.60
N ASN A 103 6.22 -2.87 1.48
CA ASN A 103 6.97 -1.96 0.64
C ASN A 103 6.84 -0.53 1.21
N HIS A 104 7.93 0.21 1.17
CA HIS A 104 7.98 1.63 1.51
C HIS A 104 8.36 2.42 0.27
N ASP A 105 7.44 3.26 -0.21
CA ASP A 105 7.60 4.04 -1.43
C ASP A 105 7.37 5.53 -1.16
N ILE A 106 7.89 6.40 -2.03
CA ILE A 106 7.67 7.85 -1.99
C ILE A 106 6.93 8.23 -3.26
N LEU A 107 5.67 8.66 -3.12
CA LEU A 107 4.75 8.89 -4.24
C LEU A 107 5.35 9.75 -5.36
N GLU A 108 6.00 10.86 -4.99
CA GLU A 108 6.52 11.85 -5.91
C GLU A 108 7.77 11.40 -6.67
N SER A 109 8.47 10.36 -6.21
CA SER A 109 9.65 9.78 -6.86
C SER A 109 9.45 8.32 -7.27
N SER A 110 8.22 7.78 -7.12
CA SER A 110 7.94 6.37 -7.40
C SER A 110 7.98 6.11 -8.90
N ALA A 111 8.86 5.19 -9.31
CA ALA A 111 8.86 4.63 -10.67
C ALA A 111 7.72 3.64 -10.93
N TYR A 112 6.99 3.23 -9.87
CA TYR A 112 6.05 2.11 -9.88
C TYR A 112 4.59 2.53 -9.66
N PHE A 113 4.36 3.78 -9.26
CA PHE A 113 3.02 4.27 -8.96
C PHE A 113 2.27 4.66 -10.24
N GLU A 114 1.14 4.00 -10.47
CA GLU A 114 0.26 4.26 -11.60
C GLU A 114 -1.06 4.90 -11.13
N PRO A 115 -1.33 6.19 -11.41
CA PRO A 115 -2.53 6.88 -10.89
C PRO A 115 -3.88 6.22 -11.20
N ALA A 116 -3.97 5.48 -12.31
CA ALA A 116 -5.18 4.77 -12.74
C ALA A 116 -5.31 3.35 -12.14
N ALA A 117 -4.37 2.90 -11.33
CA ALA A 117 -4.31 1.54 -10.80
C ALA A 117 -5.19 1.31 -9.55
N ARG A 118 -5.96 2.32 -9.11
CA ARG A 118 -6.89 2.19 -7.98
C ARG A 118 -8.01 1.19 -8.31
N ILE A 119 -8.21 0.23 -7.42
CA ILE A 119 -9.29 -0.77 -7.51
C ILE A 119 -10.49 -0.32 -6.66
N GLY A 120 -10.24 0.04 -5.40
CA GLY A 120 -11.29 0.36 -4.45
C GLY A 120 -10.70 0.74 -3.09
N ALA A 121 -11.44 0.48 -2.01
CA ALA A 121 -10.96 0.69 -0.65
C ALA A 121 -11.64 -0.27 0.33
N PHE A 122 -10.91 -0.63 1.39
CA PHE A 122 -11.48 -1.33 2.53
C PHE A 122 -12.34 -0.40 3.40
N SER A 123 -13.20 -0.99 4.23
CA SER A 123 -13.93 -0.24 5.25
C SER A 123 -12.98 0.35 6.30
N PRO A 124 -13.35 1.46 6.96
CA PRO A 124 -12.57 2.02 8.06
C PRO A 124 -12.35 1.03 9.22
N SER A 125 -13.34 0.18 9.52
CA SER A 125 -13.25 -0.82 10.59
C SER A 125 -12.27 -1.94 10.23
N PHE A 126 -12.31 -2.45 9.00
CA PHE A 126 -11.36 -3.44 8.54
C PHE A 126 -9.94 -2.86 8.43
N HIS A 127 -9.81 -1.65 7.90
CA HIS A 127 -8.53 -0.95 7.86
C HIS A 127 -7.92 -0.77 9.25
N LYS A 128 -8.71 -0.39 10.26
CA LYS A 128 -8.25 -0.30 11.66
C LYS A 128 -7.74 -1.65 12.19
N LYS A 129 -8.37 -2.76 11.79
CA LYS A 129 -7.92 -4.12 12.14
C LYS A 129 -6.56 -4.43 11.49
N VAL A 130 -6.41 -4.13 10.20
CA VAL A 130 -5.13 -4.30 9.47
C VAL A 130 -4.04 -3.44 10.08
N MET A 131 -4.31 -2.16 10.33
CA MET A 131 -3.37 -1.23 10.96
C MET A 131 -2.94 -1.72 12.36
N SER A 132 -3.88 -2.18 13.18
CA SER A 132 -3.55 -2.70 14.53
C SER A 132 -2.63 -3.92 14.46
N ALA A 133 -2.90 -4.85 13.52
CA ALA A 133 -2.06 -6.01 13.31
C ALA A 133 -0.66 -5.63 12.79
N PHE A 134 -0.59 -4.70 11.84
CA PHE A 134 0.67 -4.18 11.31
C PHE A 134 1.51 -3.51 12.41
N ILE A 135 0.92 -2.62 13.20
CA ILE A 135 1.61 -1.94 14.32
C ILE A 135 2.10 -2.97 15.35
N ALA A 136 1.33 -4.01 15.63
CA ALA A 136 1.77 -5.07 16.55
C ALA A 136 3.06 -5.74 16.07
N VAL A 137 3.16 -6.07 14.78
CA VAL A 137 4.37 -6.70 14.19
C VAL A 137 5.54 -5.72 14.09
N VAL A 138 5.28 -4.45 13.76
CA VAL A 138 6.33 -3.41 13.74
C VAL A 138 6.92 -3.22 15.13
N ARG A 139 6.09 -3.22 16.19
CA ARG A 139 6.54 -3.05 17.57
C ARG A 139 7.39 -4.21 18.09
N THR A 140 7.23 -5.41 17.56
CA THR A 140 8.07 -6.57 17.93
C THR A 140 9.38 -6.61 17.14
N GLY A 141 9.61 -5.69 16.19
CA GLY A 141 10.80 -5.68 15.33
C GLY A 141 10.83 -6.81 14.31
N GLN A 142 9.69 -7.48 14.08
CA GLN A 142 9.59 -8.62 13.16
C GLN A 142 9.14 -8.23 11.75
N SER A 143 8.80 -6.95 11.53
CA SER A 143 8.40 -6.45 10.21
C SER A 143 9.60 -6.29 9.29
N LYS A 144 9.40 -6.62 8.00
CA LYS A 144 10.41 -6.46 6.96
C LYS A 144 10.04 -5.29 6.05
N ALA A 145 10.86 -4.25 6.04
CA ALA A 145 10.70 -3.10 5.16
C ALA A 145 11.47 -3.31 3.85
N ILE A 146 10.80 -3.05 2.72
CA ILE A 146 11.42 -3.07 1.40
C ILE A 146 11.36 -1.64 0.82
N PRO A 147 12.48 -0.92 0.75
CA PRO A 147 12.51 0.40 0.11
C PRO A 147 12.26 0.28 -1.40
N ARG A 148 11.49 1.22 -1.95
CA ARG A 148 11.13 1.29 -3.38
C ARG A 148 11.61 2.56 -4.08
N ALA A 149 11.93 3.59 -3.30
CA ALA A 149 12.67 4.74 -3.76
C ALA A 149 14.17 4.50 -3.51
N ASP A 150 14.99 4.98 -4.44
CA ASP A 150 16.46 5.00 -4.33
C ASP A 150 16.95 6.01 -3.27
#